data_AF-A0A815DVL0-F1
#
_entry.id   AF-A0A815DVL0-F1
#
_cell.length_a   1.000
_cell.length_b   1.000
_cell.length_c   1.000
_cell.angle_alpha   90.00
_cell.angle_beta   90.00
_cell.angle_gamma   90.00
#
_symmetry.space_group_name_H-M   'P 1'
#
loop_
_entity.id
_entity.type
_entity.pdbx_description
1 polymer ?
#
loop_
_entity_poly.entity_id
_entity_poly.type
_entity_poly.pdbx_seq_one_letter_code
_entity_poly.pdbx_strand_id
1 'polypeptide(L)'
;MDLGELPVGDRVFSGATNVPDLFIVPSSEIQPRSSIGIQKRPSYLIMSDSHLKHLPERLRQPNYDVDIKLVRGAEWISQYDPELSIQSIISLPDIIEAVSSSVGVGFVIGTNTLRHIPSHEAIEQVKYIITVLHIIHNYYHRKCS
;
A
#
# COMPACT_ATOMS: atom_id res chain seq x y z
N MET A 1 54.12 -1.99 59.11
CA MET A 1 53.32 -1.52 60.26
C MET A 1 52.15 -2.46 60.36
N ASP A 2 52.08 -3.11 61.51
CA ASP A 2 51.13 -4.14 61.90
C ASP A 2 50.00 -3.49 62.70
N LEU A 3 48.94 -4.28 62.97
CA LEU A 3 47.79 -4.05 63.87
C LEU A 3 46.60 -3.28 63.24
N GLY A 4 45.36 -3.80 63.25
CA GLY A 4 44.84 -4.93 64.01
C GLY A 4 43.39 -5.29 63.67
N GLU A 5 42.98 -6.39 64.30
CA GLU A 5 41.74 -7.16 64.18
C GLU A 5 40.54 -6.55 64.95
N LEU A 6 39.31 -6.82 64.46
CA LEU A 6 38.04 -7.31 65.10
C LEU A 6 37.53 -6.72 66.46
N PRO A 7 36.21 -6.69 66.79
CA PRO A 7 35.23 -7.82 66.81
C PRO A 7 33.78 -7.51 66.35
N VAL A 8 33.00 -8.47 65.82
CA VAL A 8 32.10 -9.46 66.47
C VAL A 8 31.12 -8.87 67.50
N GLY A 9 29.82 -9.03 67.25
CA GLY A 9 28.74 -8.70 68.18
C GLY A 9 27.36 -9.14 67.68
N ASP A 10 26.92 -10.29 68.20
CA ASP A 10 25.66 -11.00 67.98
C ASP A 10 24.38 -10.16 68.16
N ARG A 11 23.31 -10.54 67.44
CA ARG A 11 22.01 -10.90 68.07
C ARG A 11 21.02 -11.54 67.10
N VAL A 12 20.73 -12.80 67.41
CA VAL A 12 19.63 -13.63 66.94
C VAL A 12 18.30 -13.07 67.44
N PHE A 13 17.29 -12.97 66.57
CA PHE A 13 15.90 -13.18 66.97
C PHE A 13 15.19 -14.06 65.94
N SER A 14 14.90 -15.26 66.42
CA SER A 14 13.96 -16.23 65.90
C SER A 14 12.55 -15.65 65.89
N GLY A 15 11.84 -15.86 64.78
CA GLY A 15 10.44 -15.50 64.62
C GLY A 15 9.85 -16.28 63.44
N ALA A 16 9.68 -17.58 63.63
CA ALA A 16 8.96 -18.44 62.70
C ALA A 16 7.46 -18.09 62.71
N THR A 17 6.94 -17.69 61.55
CA THR A 17 5.51 -17.81 61.23
C THR A 17 5.35 -18.23 59.78
N ASN A 18 5.03 -19.51 59.59
CA ASN A 18 4.40 -20.07 58.39
C ASN A 18 3.15 -19.25 58.02
N VAL A 19 2.98 -18.87 56.74
CA VAL A 19 1.89 -19.27 55.79
C VAL A 19 2.24 -18.74 54.36
N PRO A 20 1.62 -19.19 53.26
CA PRO A 20 2.18 -20.13 52.28
C PRO A 20 2.50 -19.51 50.90
N ASP A 21 3.10 -20.35 50.05
CA ASP A 21 3.42 -20.16 48.63
C ASP A 21 2.54 -19.16 47.85
N LEU A 22 3.18 -18.13 47.29
CA LEU A 22 2.66 -17.39 46.14
C LEU A 22 3.76 -17.24 45.08
N PHE A 23 3.82 -18.26 44.22
CA PHE A 23 4.27 -18.26 42.83
C PHE A 23 5.42 -17.31 42.44
N ILE A 24 6.61 -17.91 42.35
CA ILE A 24 7.65 -17.52 41.39
C ILE A 24 7.02 -17.58 39.99
N VAL A 25 6.77 -16.41 39.38
CA VAL A 25 6.43 -16.33 37.96
C VAL A 25 7.70 -16.64 37.17
N PRO A 26 7.72 -17.67 36.33
CA PRO A 26 8.90 -18.00 35.55
C PRO A 26 9.17 -16.88 34.54
N SER A 27 10.46 -16.55 34.37
CA SER A 27 11.00 -15.71 33.31
C SER A 27 10.60 -16.28 31.94
N SER A 28 9.40 -15.95 31.47
CA SER A 28 9.03 -16.17 30.08
C SER A 28 9.83 -15.17 29.26
N GLU A 29 10.76 -15.74 28.49
CA GLU A 29 11.35 -15.22 27.28
C GLU A 29 10.70 -13.93 26.78
N ILE A 30 11.47 -12.84 26.86
CA ILE A 30 11.26 -11.68 26.02
C ILE A 30 11.39 -12.18 24.58
N GLN A 31 10.26 -12.61 23.99
CA GLN A 31 10.19 -12.86 22.57
C GLN A 31 10.62 -11.55 21.88
N PRO A 32 11.59 -11.58 20.95
CA PRO A 32 11.91 -10.39 20.19
C PRO A 32 10.62 -9.95 19.50
N ARG A 33 10.19 -8.72 19.80
CA ARG A 33 9.08 -8.07 19.11
C ARG A 33 9.29 -8.33 17.62
N SER A 34 8.33 -9.05 17.04
CA SER A 34 8.26 -9.30 15.61
C SER A 34 8.62 -8.01 14.90
N SER A 35 9.55 -8.13 13.95
CA SER A 35 9.82 -7.10 12.96
C SER A 35 8.50 -6.45 12.58
N ILE A 36 8.39 -5.14 12.78
CA ILE A 36 7.27 -4.35 12.28
C ILE A 36 7.29 -4.58 10.78
N GLY A 37 6.48 -5.54 10.32
CA GLY A 37 6.30 -5.81 8.91
C GLY A 37 5.88 -4.48 8.32
N ILE A 38 6.68 -3.93 7.41
CA ILE A 38 6.28 -2.75 6.66
C ILE A 38 5.02 -3.19 5.91
N GLN A 39 3.85 -2.88 6.47
CA GLN A 39 2.59 -3.14 5.79
C GLN A 39 2.66 -2.37 4.48
N LYS A 40 2.73 -3.10 3.37
CA LYS A 40 2.69 -2.52 2.03
C LYS A 40 1.35 -1.81 1.92
N ARG A 41 1.39 -0.49 1.77
CA ARG A 41 0.18 0.33 1.64
C ARG A 41 -0.54 -0.04 0.35
N PRO A 42 -1.88 -0.02 0.32
CA PRO A 42 -2.63 -0.11 -0.93
C PRO A 42 -2.18 1.02 -1.87
N SER A 43 -1.94 0.68 -3.13
CA SER A 43 -1.61 1.65 -4.18
C SER A 43 -2.78 1.78 -5.16
N TYR A 44 -3.06 2.99 -5.60
CA TYR A 44 -4.07 3.28 -6.61
C TYR A 44 -3.41 3.93 -7.83
N LEU A 45 -3.89 3.59 -9.02
CA LEU A 45 -3.47 4.24 -10.26
C LEU A 45 -4.56 5.23 -10.69
N ILE A 46 -4.20 6.47 -11.00
CA ILE A 46 -5.11 7.42 -11.65
C ILE A 46 -4.55 7.78 -13.01
N MET A 47 -5.33 7.56 -14.07
CA MET A 47 -5.02 8.06 -15.41
C MET A 47 -5.84 9.32 -15.66
N SER A 48 -5.18 10.39 -16.11
CA SER A 48 -5.86 11.67 -16.33
C SER A 48 -5.36 12.39 -17.57
N ASP A 49 -6.25 13.18 -18.16
CA ASP A 49 -5.90 14.21 -19.12
C ASP A 49 -5.31 15.46 -18.42
N SER A 50 -5.40 16.64 -19.04
CA SER A 50 -4.85 17.87 -18.47
C SER A 50 -5.52 18.36 -17.17
N HIS A 51 -6.61 17.76 -16.69
CA HIS A 51 -7.30 18.19 -15.48
C HIS A 51 -6.47 18.05 -14.20
N LEU A 52 -5.61 17.02 -14.10
CA LEU A 52 -4.77 16.80 -12.92
C LEU A 52 -3.33 17.32 -13.07
N LYS A 53 -3.06 18.18 -14.06
CA LYS A 53 -1.69 18.68 -14.37
C LYS A 53 -0.98 19.40 -13.23
N HIS A 54 -1.71 19.83 -12.19
CA HIS A 54 -1.17 20.53 -11.03
C HIS A 54 -0.93 19.62 -9.82
N LEU A 55 -1.32 18.34 -9.90
CA LEU A 55 -1.01 17.36 -8.89
C LEU A 55 0.37 16.75 -9.14
N PRO A 56 1.10 16.37 -8.08
CA PRO A 56 2.34 15.61 -8.24
C PRO A 56 2.04 14.22 -8.81
N GLU A 57 2.98 13.65 -9.55
CA GLU A 57 2.85 12.31 -10.15
C GLU A 57 2.64 11.20 -9.12
N ARG A 58 3.02 11.43 -7.86
CA ARG A 58 2.76 10.51 -6.76
C ARG A 58 2.29 11.24 -5.52
N LEU A 59 1.13 10.84 -5.02
CA LEU A 59 0.59 11.29 -3.75
C LEU A 59 0.77 10.18 -2.72
N ARG A 60 1.48 10.47 -1.63
CA ARG A 60 1.63 9.54 -0.51
C ARG A 60 0.75 10.00 0.64
N GLN A 61 -0.16 9.14 1.05
CA GLN A 61 -1.03 9.36 2.20
C GLN A 61 -0.65 8.37 3.31
N PRO A 62 -1.07 8.61 4.57
CA PRO A 62 -0.75 7.71 5.68
C PRO A 62 -1.15 6.26 5.41
N ASN A 63 -2.28 6.05 4.71
CA ASN A 63 -2.92 4.75 4.54
C ASN A 63 -2.91 4.22 3.11
N TYR A 64 -2.48 5.01 2.13
CA TYR A 64 -2.47 4.61 0.72
C TYR A 64 -1.49 5.45 -0.10
N ASP A 65 -1.08 4.91 -1.24
CA ASP A 65 -0.34 5.63 -2.27
C ASP A 65 -1.24 5.82 -3.50
N VAL A 66 -1.03 6.92 -4.23
CA VAL A 66 -1.67 7.15 -5.53
C VAL A 66 -0.58 7.51 -6.53
N ASP A 67 -0.48 6.73 -7.59
CA ASP A 67 0.34 7.05 -8.76
C ASP A 67 -0.56 7.69 -9.82
N ILE A 68 -0.19 8.87 -10.31
CA ILE A 68 -0.94 9.65 -11.29
C ILE A 68 -0.19 9.60 -12.62
N LYS A 69 -0.82 9.04 -13.65
CA LYS A 69 -0.34 9.02 -15.04
C LYS A 69 -1.07 10.08 -15.85
N LEU A 70 -0.33 11.13 -16.19
CA LEU A 70 -0.84 12.26 -16.96
C LEU A 70 -0.59 12.04 -18.45
N VAL A 71 -1.64 12.06 -19.26
CA VAL A 71 -1.57 11.99 -20.73
C VAL A 71 -2.34 13.17 -21.29
N ARG A 72 -1.63 14.23 -21.68
CA ARG A 72 -2.28 15.48 -22.13
C ARG A 72 -3.09 15.22 -23.39
N GLY A 73 -4.37 15.58 -23.36
CA GLY A 73 -5.26 15.34 -24.49
C GLY A 73 -5.81 13.92 -24.53
N ALA A 74 -5.65 13.13 -23.46
CA ALA A 74 -6.17 11.77 -23.41
C ALA A 74 -7.65 11.68 -23.79
N GLU A 75 -7.95 10.63 -24.54
CA GLU A 75 -9.26 10.27 -25.05
C GLU A 75 -9.51 8.78 -24.76
N TRP A 76 -10.77 8.39 -24.57
CA TRP A 76 -11.12 6.96 -24.44
C TRP A 76 -10.72 6.17 -25.68
N ILE A 77 -10.97 6.78 -26.84
CA ILE A 77 -10.56 6.31 -28.15
C ILE A 77 -10.11 7.54 -28.94
N SER A 78 -9.00 7.39 -29.66
CA SER A 78 -8.56 8.38 -30.64
C SER A 78 -8.27 7.66 -31.94
N GLN A 79 -8.93 8.10 -33.02
CA GLN A 79 -8.73 7.56 -34.37
C GLN A 79 -7.48 8.14 -35.04
N TYR A 80 -7.02 9.29 -34.55
CA TYR A 80 -5.95 10.07 -35.16
C TYR A 80 -4.61 9.86 -34.47
N ASP A 81 -4.64 9.69 -33.14
CA ASP A 81 -3.43 9.56 -32.34
C ASP A 81 -3.56 8.44 -31.30
N PRO A 82 -3.05 7.23 -31.61
CA PRO A 82 -3.07 6.11 -30.67
C PRO A 82 -2.37 6.40 -29.34
N GLU A 83 -1.44 7.36 -29.27
CA GLU A 83 -0.75 7.71 -28.02
C GLU A 83 -1.65 8.48 -27.04
N LEU A 84 -2.74 9.06 -27.53
CA LEU A 84 -3.77 9.71 -26.70
C LEU A 84 -4.91 8.77 -26.32
N SER A 85 -5.00 7.62 -26.98
CA SER A 85 -6.07 6.64 -26.79
C SER A 85 -5.82 5.79 -25.54
N ILE A 86 -6.69 5.89 -24.54
CA ILE A 86 -6.61 5.06 -23.34
C ILE A 86 -6.68 3.58 -23.67
N GLN A 87 -7.45 3.20 -24.68
CA GLN A 87 -7.50 1.83 -25.18
C GLN A 87 -6.10 1.30 -25.57
N SER A 88 -5.27 2.13 -26.21
CA SER A 88 -3.90 1.77 -26.58
C SER A 88 -2.98 1.80 -25.36
N ILE A 89 -3.09 2.84 -24.53
CA ILE A 89 -2.21 3.09 -23.39
C ILE A 89 -2.31 1.96 -22.35
N ILE A 90 -3.50 1.44 -22.07
CA ILE A 90 -3.66 0.33 -21.11
C ILE A 90 -2.98 -0.98 -21.54
N SER A 91 -2.59 -1.08 -22.82
CA SER A 91 -1.88 -2.23 -23.37
C SER A 91 -0.36 -2.07 -23.28
N LEU A 92 0.14 -0.91 -22.84
CA LEU A 92 1.58 -0.69 -22.67
C LEU A 92 2.12 -1.48 -21.48
N PRO A 93 3.32 -2.10 -21.58
CA PRO A 93 3.85 -2.98 -20.53
C PRO A 93 3.98 -2.31 -19.15
N ASP A 94 4.42 -1.05 -19.10
CA ASP A 94 4.56 -0.27 -17.88
C ASP A 94 3.22 0.06 -17.23
N ILE A 95 2.19 0.29 -18.04
CA ILE A 95 0.82 0.49 -17.56
C ILE A 95 0.21 -0.82 -17.06
N ILE A 96 0.44 -1.94 -17.74
CA ILE A 96 0.01 -3.27 -17.28
C ILE A 96 0.63 -3.59 -15.91
N GLU A 97 1.92 -3.29 -15.71
CA GLU A 97 2.59 -3.44 -14.42
C GLU A 97 1.98 -2.53 -13.34
N ALA A 98 1.71 -1.27 -13.68
CA ALA A 98 1.07 -0.33 -12.75
C ALA A 98 -0.35 -0.77 -12.38
N VAL A 99 -1.15 -1.21 -13.34
CA VAL A 99 -2.51 -1.72 -13.13
C VAL A 99 -2.48 -2.98 -12.26
N SER A 100 -1.61 -3.94 -12.57
CA SER A 100 -1.54 -5.22 -11.85
C SER A 100 -1.06 -5.07 -10.40
N SER A 101 -0.24 -4.06 -10.12
CA SER A 101 0.24 -3.75 -8.76
C SER A 101 -0.70 -2.84 -7.96
N SER A 102 -1.70 -2.24 -8.61
CA SER A 102 -2.68 -1.36 -7.99
C SER A 102 -3.89 -2.14 -7.44
N VAL A 103 -4.45 -1.63 -6.35
CA VAL A 103 -5.72 -2.09 -5.76
C VAL A 103 -6.92 -1.57 -6.56
N GLY A 104 -6.74 -0.46 -7.28
CA GLY A 104 -7.77 0.10 -8.14
C GLY A 104 -7.22 1.13 -9.12
N VAL A 105 -7.97 1.32 -10.19
CA VAL A 105 -7.65 2.26 -11.27
C VAL A 105 -8.78 3.29 -11.39
N GLY A 106 -8.42 4.57 -11.35
CA GLY A 106 -9.32 5.70 -11.55
C GLY A 106 -9.03 6.42 -12.87
N PHE A 107 -10.08 6.98 -13.48
CA PHE A 107 -9.96 7.75 -14.71
C PHE A 107 -10.55 9.14 -14.52
N VAL A 108 -9.76 10.16 -14.84
CA VAL A 108 -10.21 11.56 -14.95
C VAL A 108 -9.99 12.00 -16.40
N ILE A 109 -10.83 11.44 -17.27
CA ILE A 109 -10.73 11.49 -18.73
C ILE A 109 -12.14 11.53 -19.31
N GLY A 110 -12.31 12.15 -20.47
CA GLY A 110 -13.54 12.07 -21.27
C GLY A 110 -13.94 13.37 -21.92
N THR A 111 -13.43 14.51 -21.42
CA THR A 111 -13.78 15.82 -21.99
C THR A 111 -13.29 15.99 -23.43
N ASN A 112 -12.16 15.38 -23.82
CA ASN A 112 -11.65 15.44 -25.20
C ASN A 112 -12.49 14.54 -26.11
N THR A 113 -12.75 13.29 -25.70
CA THR A 113 -13.58 12.33 -26.45
C THR A 113 -14.97 12.89 -26.75
N LEU A 114 -15.66 13.43 -25.75
CA LEU A 114 -17.04 13.90 -25.91
C LEU A 114 -17.19 15.16 -26.77
N ARG A 115 -16.08 15.82 -27.17
CA ARG A 115 -16.14 16.95 -28.11
C ARG A 115 -16.43 16.51 -29.54
N HIS A 116 -16.09 15.27 -29.89
CA HIS A 116 -16.15 14.80 -31.28
C HIS A 116 -16.77 13.41 -31.43
N ILE A 117 -16.93 12.65 -30.35
CA ILE A 117 -17.58 11.34 -30.35
C ILE A 117 -18.90 11.36 -29.56
N PRO A 118 -19.97 10.75 -30.09
CA PRO A 118 -21.21 10.56 -29.37
C PRO A 118 -21.03 9.80 -28.04
N SER A 119 -21.77 10.22 -27.00
CA SER A 119 -21.63 9.63 -25.66
C SER A 119 -21.89 8.12 -25.61
N HIS A 120 -22.79 7.60 -26.43
CA HIS A 120 -23.08 6.16 -26.48
C HIS A 120 -21.88 5.35 -26.96
N GLU A 121 -21.14 5.83 -27.97
CA GLU A 121 -19.90 5.19 -28.43
C GLU A 121 -18.82 5.25 -27.35
N ALA A 122 -18.67 6.40 -26.68
CA ALA A 122 -17.73 6.55 -25.58
C ALA A 122 -18.03 5.58 -24.42
N ILE A 123 -19.31 5.35 -24.10
CA ILE A 123 -19.74 4.37 -23.08
C ILE A 123 -19.32 2.96 -23.46
N GLU A 124 -19.50 2.54 -24.71
CA GLU A 124 -19.07 1.20 -25.15
C GLU A 124 -17.55 1.03 -25.05
N GLN A 125 -16.77 2.07 -25.34
CA GLN A 125 -15.32 2.03 -25.16
C GLN A 125 -14.92 1.92 -23.68
N VAL A 126 -15.58 2.67 -22.80
CA VAL A 126 -15.33 2.57 -21.35
C VAL A 126 -15.65 1.16 -20.84
N LYS A 127 -16.75 0.54 -21.29
CA LYS A 127 -17.07 -0.85 -20.94
C LYS A 127 -15.96 -1.81 -21.38
N TYR A 128 -15.50 -1.68 -22.62
CA TYR A 128 -14.41 -2.50 -23.14
C TYR A 128 -13.14 -2.36 -22.30
N ILE A 129 -12.74 -1.12 -21.97
CA ILE A 129 -11.57 -0.83 -21.13
C ILE A 129 -11.72 -1.46 -19.74
N ILE A 130 -12.87 -1.34 -19.10
CA ILE A 130 -13.15 -1.96 -17.79
C ILE A 130 -13.00 -3.48 -17.86
N THR A 131 -13.46 -4.12 -18.94
CA THR A 131 -13.30 -5.57 -19.15
C THR A 131 -11.83 -5.95 -19.29
N VAL A 132 -11.05 -5.21 -20.10
CA VAL A 132 -9.61 -5.46 -20.26
C VAL A 132 -8.87 -5.34 -18.92
N LEU A 133 -9.15 -4.28 -18.15
CA LEU A 133 -8.54 -4.08 -16.83
C LEU A 133 -8.91 -5.20 -15.85
N HIS A 134 -10.15 -5.69 -15.88
CA HIS A 134 -10.56 -6.85 -15.09
C HIS A 134 -9.77 -8.10 -15.46
N ILE A 135 -9.52 -8.33 -16.74
CA ILE A 135 -8.73 -9.48 -17.19
C ILE A 135 -7.30 -9.35 -16.70
N ILE A 136 -6.68 -8.17 -16.85
CA ILE A 136 -5.33 -7.90 -16.36
C ILE A 136 -5.27 -8.15 -14.85
N HIS A 137 -6.14 -7.51 -14.07
CA HIS A 137 -6.14 -7.62 -12.62
C HIS A 137 -6.28 -9.08 -12.16
N ASN A 138 -7.25 -9.82 -12.70
CA ASN A 138 -7.47 -11.22 -12.36
C ASN A 138 -6.31 -12.15 -12.77
N TYR A 139 -5.68 -11.89 -13.93
CA TYR A 139 -4.57 -12.70 -14.41
C TYR A 139 -3.37 -12.63 -13.45
N TYR A 140 -3.01 -11.43 -13.02
CA TYR A 140 -1.86 -11.22 -12.14
C TYR A 140 -2.18 -11.59 -10.69
N HIS A 141 -3.39 -11.35 -10.21
CA HIS A 141 -3.78 -11.74 -8.84
C HIS A 141 -3.71 -13.25 -8.63
N ARG A 142 -4.03 -14.06 -9.65
CA ARG A 142 -3.96 -15.53 -9.58
C ARG A 142 -2.55 -16.11 -9.70
N LYS A 143 -1.58 -15.36 -10.23
CA LYS A 143 -0.19 -15.84 -10.35
C LYS A 143 0.67 -15.53 -9.12
N CYS A 144 0.25 -14.57 -8.30
CA CYS A 144 0.99 -14.13 -7.11
C CYS A 144 0.37 -14.62 -5.80
N SER A 145 -0.73 -15.39 -5.86
CA SER A 145 -1.35 -16.08 -4.72
C SER A 145 -0.91 -17.54 -4.70
#